data_AF-A0A7D9MCM8-F1
#
_entry.id   AF-A0A7D9MCM8-F1
#
_cell.length_a   1.000
_cell.length_b   1.000
_cell.length_c   1.000
_cell.angle_alpha   90.00
_cell.angle_beta   90.00
_cell.angle_gamma   90.00
#
_symmetry.space_group_name_H-M   'P 1'
#
loop_
_entity.id
_entity.type
_entity.pdbx_description
1 polymer ?
#
loop_
_entity_poly.entity_id
_entity_poly.type
_entity_poly.pdbx_seq_one_letter_code
_entity_poly.pdbx_strand_id
1 'polypeptide(L)'
;IIKDVMTAVKDKIKSYQKDLETERRKLFEDLNNSVAERIWRRTKREMQSYDSELVQKEAHKLSKAISINHRETETPRLKQKGRNRRFRRSMRTNRPKRTEAIEQSAQALTLPELPTLEAINLTATILTESEKDILAKGPSFCSMPKDINWMQLHDDLERFERRIRLAVYYHQKNNPENESNKSENLIFPLVPSTKKWTPPKSNNPEIELFLTNVRKEVLNPGNIRKARDNLTKEERVAIKNLKCNSNNIIRIQDKGSRFVLIDKEEYNGKMLEQLSNPLHYLSTSDNRTKLHLDRVKEWSDKWLVQQQITDKIANWVVNLEPKAG
;
A
#
# COMPACT_ATOMS: atom_id res chain seq x y z
N ILE A 1 24.68 32.17 -16.86
CA ILE A 1 23.95 31.20 -16.00
C ILE A 1 22.94 31.88 -15.06
N ILE A 2 23.32 32.61 -14.00
CA ILE A 2 22.34 33.20 -13.06
C ILE A 2 21.43 34.26 -13.74
N LYS A 3 22.00 35.09 -14.62
CA LYS A 3 21.22 36.09 -15.39
C LYS A 3 20.21 35.41 -16.34
N ASP A 4 20.62 34.33 -16.99
CA ASP A 4 19.78 33.57 -17.94
C ASP A 4 18.66 32.80 -17.23
N VAL A 5 18.94 32.29 -16.01
CA VAL A 5 17.91 31.69 -15.16
C VAL A 5 16.92 32.75 -14.68
N MET A 6 17.39 33.94 -14.30
CA MET A 6 16.50 35.04 -13.90
C MET A 6 15.62 35.55 -15.04
N THR A 7 16.14 35.62 -16.28
CA THR A 7 15.33 36.00 -17.44
C THR A 7 14.29 34.93 -17.77
N ALA A 8 14.66 33.65 -17.78
CA ALA A 8 13.73 32.55 -18.01
C ALA A 8 12.60 32.49 -16.96
N VAL A 9 12.92 32.76 -15.68
CA VAL A 9 11.91 32.84 -14.61
C VAL A 9 10.96 34.01 -14.84
N LYS A 10 11.47 35.20 -15.21
CA LYS A 10 10.65 36.37 -15.51
C LYS A 10 9.69 36.14 -16.68
N ASP A 11 10.17 35.48 -17.73
CA ASP A 11 9.35 35.18 -18.91
C ASP A 11 8.25 34.17 -18.58
N LYS A 12 8.57 33.18 -17.73
CA LYS A 12 7.58 32.20 -17.25
C LYS A 12 6.52 32.83 -16.35
N ILE A 13 6.90 33.78 -15.48
CA ILE A 13 5.95 34.55 -14.66
C ILE A 13 5.01 35.36 -15.54
N LYS A 14 5.52 36.02 -16.59
CA LYS A 14 4.69 36.78 -17.54
C LYS A 14 3.70 35.87 -18.29
N SER A 15 4.14 34.68 -18.70
CA SER A 15 3.26 33.69 -19.32
C SER A 15 2.11 33.33 -18.40
N TYR A 16 2.41 32.96 -17.15
CA TYR A 16 1.37 32.57 -16.18
C TYR A 16 0.43 33.72 -15.81
N GLN A 17 0.91 34.96 -15.76
CA GLN A 17 0.06 36.13 -15.57
C GLN A 17 -0.95 36.28 -16.72
N LYS A 18 -0.48 36.09 -17.97
CA LYS A 18 -1.35 36.14 -19.15
C LYS A 18 -2.38 35.01 -19.12
N ASP A 19 -1.98 33.79 -18.78
CA ASP A 19 -2.89 32.65 -18.68
C ASP A 19 -3.96 32.88 -17.60
N LEU A 20 -3.57 33.38 -16.43
CA LEU A 20 -4.51 33.75 -15.36
C LEU A 20 -5.52 34.82 -15.79
N GLU A 21 -5.10 35.80 -16.57
CA GLU A 21 -6.01 36.80 -17.11
C GLU A 21 -6.99 36.21 -18.12
N THR A 22 -6.55 35.26 -18.96
CA THR A 22 -7.44 34.60 -19.92
C THR A 22 -8.48 33.72 -19.22
N GLU A 23 -8.07 32.94 -18.23
CA GLU A 23 -8.98 32.11 -17.44
C GLU A 23 -9.95 32.97 -16.60
N ARG A 24 -9.49 34.13 -16.10
CA ARG A 24 -10.38 35.10 -15.47
C ARG A 24 -11.44 35.61 -16.46
N ARG A 25 -11.07 35.96 -17.69
CA ARG A 25 -12.06 36.45 -18.68
C ARG A 25 -13.11 35.39 -18.98
N LYS A 26 -12.69 34.15 -19.27
CA LYS A 26 -13.61 33.01 -19.48
C LYS A 26 -14.58 32.82 -18.32
N LEU A 27 -14.08 32.88 -17.09
CA LEU A 27 -14.90 32.69 -15.88
C LEU A 27 -15.97 33.78 -15.72
N PHE A 28 -15.71 35.00 -16.19
CA PHE A 28 -16.67 36.12 -16.15
C PHE A 28 -17.54 36.22 -17.43
N GLU A 29 -17.18 35.52 -18.50
CA GLU A 29 -18.00 35.36 -19.72
C GLU A 29 -19.04 34.24 -19.54
N ASP A 30 -18.66 33.12 -18.91
CA ASP A 30 -19.50 31.91 -18.82
C ASP A 30 -20.50 31.92 -17.65
N LEU A 31 -20.29 32.77 -16.64
CA LEU A 31 -21.06 32.76 -15.38
C LEU A 31 -21.61 34.13 -15.01
N ASN A 32 -22.78 34.14 -14.37
CA ASN A 32 -23.35 35.35 -13.76
C ASN A 32 -22.32 36.06 -12.87
N ASN A 33 -22.20 37.37 -13.05
CA ASN A 33 -21.11 38.20 -12.50
C ASN A 33 -20.92 38.03 -10.97
N SER A 34 -22.02 37.84 -10.22
CA SER A 34 -21.98 37.60 -8.76
C SER A 34 -21.39 36.24 -8.35
N VAL A 35 -21.61 35.20 -9.15
CA VAL A 35 -21.08 33.85 -8.92
C VAL A 35 -19.61 33.81 -9.34
N ALA A 36 -19.28 34.42 -10.48
CA ALA A 36 -17.92 34.59 -10.97
C ALA A 36 -17.03 35.32 -9.93
N GLU A 37 -17.51 36.43 -9.38
CA GLU A 37 -16.78 37.16 -8.32
C GLU A 37 -16.55 36.32 -7.07
N ARG A 38 -17.55 35.54 -6.64
CA ARG A 38 -17.43 34.71 -5.44
C ARG A 38 -16.37 33.62 -5.61
N ILE A 39 -16.33 32.98 -6.79
CA ILE A 39 -15.33 31.98 -7.13
C ILE A 39 -13.95 32.64 -7.19
N TRP A 40 -13.80 33.76 -7.90
CA TRP A 40 -12.54 34.48 -8.01
C TRP A 40 -11.97 34.92 -6.64
N ARG A 41 -12.82 35.48 -5.77
CA ARG A 41 -12.42 35.88 -4.41
C ARG A 41 -12.01 34.69 -3.55
N ARG A 42 -12.57 33.49 -3.80
CA ARG A 42 -12.17 32.26 -3.09
C ARG A 42 -10.81 31.78 -3.59
N THR A 43 -10.64 31.66 -4.91
CA THR A 43 -9.37 31.22 -5.51
C THR A 43 -8.22 32.15 -5.14
N LYS A 44 -8.46 33.47 -5.12
CA LYS A 44 -7.46 34.47 -4.67
C LYS A 44 -7.02 34.24 -3.21
N ARG A 45 -7.95 33.91 -2.32
CA ARG A 45 -7.63 33.62 -0.91
C ARG A 45 -6.82 32.33 -0.76
N GLU A 46 -7.16 31.30 -1.53
CA GLU A 46 -6.41 30.03 -1.53
C GLU A 46 -4.99 30.25 -2.06
N MET A 47 -4.82 31.03 -3.14
CA MET A 47 -3.50 31.41 -3.65
C MET A 47 -2.65 32.17 -2.61
N GLN A 48 -3.24 33.14 -1.91
CA GLN A 48 -2.53 33.88 -0.85
C GLN A 48 -2.09 32.97 0.31
N SER A 49 -2.88 31.94 0.62
CA SER A 49 -2.51 30.93 1.62
C SER A 49 -1.30 30.10 1.16
N TYR A 50 -1.31 29.64 -0.10
CA TYR A 50 -0.19 28.88 -0.65
C TYR A 50 1.10 29.69 -0.73
N ASP A 51 1.01 30.97 -1.08
CA ASP A 51 2.17 31.87 -1.13
C ASP A 51 2.79 32.04 0.27
N SER A 52 1.96 32.23 1.29
CA SER A 52 2.43 32.29 2.69
C SER A 52 3.11 31.00 3.15
N GLU A 53 2.56 29.83 2.79
CA GLU A 53 3.18 28.54 3.08
C GLU A 53 4.53 28.35 2.35
N LEU A 54 4.62 28.83 1.12
CA LEU A 54 5.83 28.72 0.31
C LEU A 54 6.95 29.60 0.89
N VAL A 55 6.65 30.84 1.27
CA VAL A 55 7.57 31.74 1.99
C VAL A 55 8.05 31.12 3.31
N GLN A 56 7.15 30.47 4.07
CA GLN A 56 7.54 29.77 5.30
C GLN A 56 8.48 28.59 5.04
N LYS A 57 8.22 27.80 3.98
CA LYS A 57 9.09 26.68 3.58
C LYS A 57 10.45 27.18 3.10
N GLU A 58 10.49 28.28 2.35
CA GLU A 58 11.74 28.90 1.91
C GLU A 58 12.57 29.41 3.09
N ALA A 59 11.95 30.15 4.02
CA ALA A 59 12.61 30.62 5.23
C ALA A 59 13.15 29.46 6.08
N HIS A 60 12.39 28.36 6.18
CA HIS A 60 12.84 27.15 6.88
C HIS A 60 14.03 26.47 6.19
N LYS A 61 14.02 26.36 4.87
CA LYS A 61 15.13 25.80 4.08
C LYS A 61 16.38 26.67 4.18
N LEU A 62 16.24 28.00 4.11
CA LEU A 62 17.33 28.96 4.26
C LEU A 62 17.93 28.90 5.67
N SER A 63 17.10 28.87 6.72
CA SER A 63 17.56 28.72 8.10
C SER A 63 18.38 27.44 8.28
N LYS A 64 17.93 26.31 7.70
CA LYS A 64 18.62 25.02 7.79
C LYS A 64 19.94 25.00 6.99
N ALA A 65 20.02 25.74 5.89
CA ALA A 65 21.22 25.84 5.07
C ALA A 65 22.29 26.77 5.68
N ILE A 66 21.87 27.87 6.33
CA ILE A 66 22.78 28.86 6.94
C ILE A 66 23.36 28.36 8.27
N SER A 67 22.65 27.49 9.01
CA SER A 67 23.14 26.90 10.27
C SER A 67 24.33 25.94 10.14
N ILE A 68 24.86 25.69 8.94
CA ILE A 68 26.04 24.83 8.73
C ILE A 68 27.37 25.61 8.84
N ASN A 69 27.35 26.94 8.94
CA ASN A 69 28.58 27.76 9.05
C ASN A 69 28.68 28.56 10.35
N HIS A 70 28.65 27.89 11.51
CA HIS A 70 29.30 28.44 12.69
C HIS A 70 30.33 27.46 13.24
N ARG A 71 31.60 27.80 12.99
CA ARG A 71 32.78 27.23 13.64
C ARG A 71 32.62 27.30 15.15
N GLU A 72 33.03 26.21 15.78
CA GLU A 72 33.25 26.09 17.21
C GLU A 72 34.19 27.20 17.70
N THR A 73 33.70 28.00 18.64
CA THR A 73 34.56 28.72 19.59
C THR A 73 34.00 28.47 20.97
N GLU A 74 34.72 27.68 21.74
CA GLU A 74 34.50 27.45 23.16
C GLU A 74 34.60 28.77 23.94
N THR A 75 33.62 29.04 24.81
CA THR A 75 33.79 29.86 26.02
C THR A 75 32.69 29.51 27.06
N PRO A 76 32.95 29.75 28.36
CA PRO A 76 32.50 28.86 29.43
C PRO A 76 31.09 29.13 29.99
N ARG A 77 30.53 28.06 30.57
CA ARG A 77 29.24 27.99 31.26
C ARG A 77 29.06 29.08 32.31
N LEU A 78 28.07 29.94 32.11
CA LEU A 78 27.39 30.67 33.19
C LEU A 78 25.99 30.09 33.40
N LYS A 79 25.76 29.58 34.61
CA LYS A 79 24.44 29.14 35.09
C LYS A 79 23.47 30.32 35.06
N GLN A 80 22.38 30.21 34.30
CA GLN A 80 21.21 31.06 34.52
C GLN A 80 19.98 30.23 34.90
N LYS A 81 19.44 30.63 36.05
CA LYS A 81 18.28 30.12 36.76
C LYS A 81 17.03 30.12 35.88
N GLY A 82 16.14 29.19 36.18
CA GLY A 82 14.86 28.98 35.49
C GLY A 82 14.08 30.27 35.28
N ARG A 83 13.62 30.44 34.04
CA ARG A 83 12.45 31.26 33.73
C ARG A 83 11.42 30.38 33.06
N ASN A 84 10.32 30.19 33.78
CA ASN A 84 9.08 29.59 33.33
C ASN A 84 8.72 30.08 31.91
N ARG A 85 8.98 29.27 30.88
CA ARG A 85 8.34 29.44 29.58
C ARG A 85 6.90 28.95 29.72
N ARG A 86 6.05 29.83 30.28
CA ARG A 86 4.60 29.79 30.07
C ARG A 86 4.38 29.76 28.56
N PHE A 87 4.04 28.60 28.02
CA PHE A 87 3.44 28.50 26.69
C PHE A 87 2.18 29.36 26.72
N ARG A 88 2.27 30.58 26.17
CA ARG A 88 1.09 31.36 25.82
C ARG A 88 0.35 30.59 24.75
N ARG A 89 -0.70 29.86 25.15
CA ARG A 89 -1.87 29.60 24.32
C ARG A 89 -2.35 30.97 23.81
N SER A 90 -1.97 31.33 22.60
CA SER A 90 -2.50 32.51 21.93
C SER A 90 -2.71 32.15 20.47
N MET A 91 -3.97 32.29 20.05
CA MET A 91 -4.45 32.26 18.67
C MET A 91 -4.47 30.91 17.94
N ARG A 92 -5.25 29.96 18.48
CA ARG A 92 -6.20 29.22 17.62
C ARG A 92 -7.40 30.13 17.40
N THR A 93 -7.30 31.04 16.45
CA THR A 93 -8.47 31.78 15.96
C THR A 93 -8.55 31.59 14.46
N ASN A 94 -9.74 31.19 14.02
CA ASN A 94 -10.19 31.05 12.63
C ASN A 94 -9.70 29.82 11.86
N ARG A 95 -9.94 28.64 12.43
CA ARG A 95 -10.33 27.48 11.60
C ARG A 95 -11.83 27.65 11.35
N PRO A 96 -12.29 27.99 10.12
CA PRO A 96 -13.72 28.09 9.86
C PRO A 96 -14.37 26.73 10.14
N LYS A 97 -15.54 26.80 10.79
CA LYS A 97 -16.44 25.71 11.19
C LYS A 97 -16.77 24.76 10.03
N ARG A 98 -15.83 23.88 9.70
CA ARG A 98 -16.01 22.84 8.67
C ARG A 98 -16.67 21.58 9.24
N THR A 99 -16.86 21.48 10.55
CA THR A 99 -17.49 20.32 11.20
C THR A 99 -19.02 20.45 11.24
N GLU A 100 -19.56 21.62 11.61
CA GLU A 100 -21.02 21.82 11.72
C GLU A 100 -21.73 21.76 10.35
N ALA A 101 -21.11 22.28 9.28
CA ALA A 101 -21.70 22.20 7.93
C ALA A 101 -21.64 20.81 7.31
N ILE A 102 -20.73 19.94 7.76
CA ILE A 102 -20.70 18.52 7.36
C ILE A 102 -21.75 17.74 8.15
N GLU A 103 -21.94 18.01 9.44
CA GLU A 103 -22.97 17.35 10.24
C GLU A 103 -24.40 17.72 9.80
N GLN A 104 -24.66 18.98 9.43
CA GLN A 104 -25.97 19.41 8.95
C GLN A 104 -26.27 18.99 7.50
N SER A 105 -25.25 18.75 6.66
CA SER A 105 -25.44 18.22 5.30
C SER A 105 -25.44 16.69 5.23
N ALA A 106 -24.88 16.01 6.22
CA ALA A 106 -24.96 14.56 6.37
C ALA A 106 -26.36 14.07 6.78
N GLN A 107 -27.20 14.93 7.36
CA GLN A 107 -28.55 14.60 7.79
C GLN A 107 -29.63 14.72 6.70
N ALA A 108 -29.29 15.22 5.51
CA ALA A 108 -30.27 15.49 4.44
C ALA A 108 -30.00 14.72 3.12
N LEU A 109 -29.04 13.80 3.12
CA LEU A 109 -28.87 12.84 2.03
C LEU A 109 -29.07 11.47 2.65
N THR A 110 -30.23 10.88 2.41
CA THR A 110 -30.43 9.43 2.51
C THR A 110 -29.36 8.77 1.62
N LEU A 111 -28.22 8.45 2.23
CA LEU A 111 -27.24 7.53 1.66
C LEU A 111 -28.07 6.32 1.21
N PRO A 112 -27.99 5.90 -0.06
CA PRO A 112 -28.58 4.61 -0.44
C PRO A 112 -28.06 3.60 0.57
N GLU A 113 -28.96 2.87 1.24
CA GLU A 113 -28.63 1.90 2.28
C GLU A 113 -27.40 1.11 1.82
N LEU A 114 -26.23 1.47 2.36
CA LEU A 114 -25.02 0.75 2.02
C LEU A 114 -25.30 -0.68 2.45
N PRO A 115 -25.10 -1.68 1.57
CA PRO A 115 -25.46 -3.05 1.89
C PRO A 115 -24.76 -3.42 3.18
N THR A 116 -25.54 -3.74 4.22
CA THR A 116 -25.01 -4.11 5.52
C THR A 116 -24.14 -5.35 5.31
N LEU A 117 -22.86 -5.24 5.67
CA LEU A 117 -21.91 -6.34 5.58
C LEU A 117 -22.03 -7.29 6.78
N GLU A 118 -23.23 -7.37 7.37
CA GLU A 118 -23.54 -8.26 8.48
C GLU A 118 -23.11 -9.68 8.15
N ALA A 119 -22.43 -10.30 9.11
CA ALA A 119 -22.01 -11.67 8.96
C ALA A 119 -23.19 -12.63 8.97
N ILE A 120 -23.12 -13.64 8.11
CA ILE A 120 -24.06 -14.74 8.09
C ILE A 120 -23.62 -15.72 9.16
N ASN A 121 -24.36 -15.80 10.25
CA ASN A 121 -24.10 -16.75 11.31
C ASN A 121 -24.90 -18.03 11.09
N LEU A 122 -24.22 -19.12 10.74
CA LEU A 122 -24.83 -20.45 10.62
C LEU A 122 -24.64 -21.30 11.88
N THR A 123 -23.90 -20.79 12.88
CA THR A 123 -23.65 -21.53 14.12
C THR A 123 -24.79 -21.34 15.12
N ALA A 124 -24.86 -22.25 16.11
CA ALA A 124 -25.79 -22.11 17.23
C ALA A 124 -25.36 -21.01 18.24
N THR A 125 -24.12 -20.51 18.18
CA THR A 125 -23.59 -19.54 19.14
C THR A 125 -24.08 -18.12 18.85
N ILE A 126 -24.56 -17.42 19.87
CA ILE A 126 -24.96 -16.02 19.76
C ILE A 126 -23.70 -15.14 19.77
N LEU A 127 -23.52 -14.34 18.71
CA LEU A 127 -22.46 -13.34 18.63
C LEU A 127 -22.77 -12.13 19.52
N THR A 128 -21.75 -11.66 20.24
CA THR A 128 -21.82 -10.39 20.98
C THR A 128 -21.92 -9.22 20.01
N GLU A 129 -22.43 -8.08 20.49
CA GLU A 129 -22.61 -6.90 19.62
C GLU A 129 -21.28 -6.41 19.03
N SER A 130 -20.22 -6.39 19.85
CA SER A 130 -18.87 -6.06 19.38
C SER A 130 -18.30 -7.05 18.34
N GLU A 131 -18.73 -8.32 18.36
CA GLU A 131 -18.37 -9.31 17.34
C GLU A 131 -19.14 -9.09 16.04
N LYS A 132 -20.41 -8.70 16.12
CA LYS A 132 -21.19 -8.32 14.93
C LYS A 132 -20.61 -7.08 14.28
N ASP A 133 -20.30 -6.06 15.08
CA ASP A 133 -19.73 -4.78 14.60
C ASP A 133 -18.41 -4.99 13.87
N ILE A 134 -17.50 -5.80 14.42
CA ILE A 134 -16.21 -6.06 13.77
C ILE A 134 -16.39 -6.84 12.47
N LEU A 135 -17.28 -7.85 12.46
CA LEU A 135 -17.54 -8.64 11.25
C LEU A 135 -18.23 -7.79 10.17
N ALA A 136 -19.09 -6.85 10.57
CA ALA A 136 -19.75 -5.89 9.69
C ALA A 136 -18.79 -4.87 9.05
N LYS A 137 -17.54 -4.75 9.52
CA LYS A 137 -16.52 -3.96 8.80
C LYS A 137 -16.03 -4.65 7.52
N GLY A 138 -16.25 -5.96 7.40
CA GLY A 138 -15.95 -6.75 6.21
C GLY A 138 -14.48 -7.18 6.06
N PRO A 139 -14.18 -8.06 5.09
CA PRO A 139 -12.88 -8.69 4.91
C PRO A 139 -11.78 -7.76 4.42
N SER A 140 -12.14 -6.64 3.78
CA SER A 140 -11.17 -5.63 3.31
C SER A 140 -10.77 -4.65 4.41
N PHE A 141 -11.34 -4.75 5.62
CA PHE A 141 -11.00 -3.87 6.72
C PHE A 141 -9.61 -4.19 7.27
N CYS A 142 -8.72 -3.20 7.21
CA CYS A 142 -7.38 -3.30 7.78
C CYS A 142 -7.36 -2.75 9.21
N SER A 143 -7.34 -3.64 10.22
CA SER A 143 -7.16 -3.23 11.62
C SER A 143 -5.79 -2.59 11.84
N MET A 144 -5.73 -1.51 12.62
CA MET A 144 -4.47 -0.87 12.98
C MET A 144 -3.60 -1.85 13.79
N PRO A 145 -2.37 -2.18 13.34
CA PRO A 145 -1.47 -3.03 14.10
C PRO A 145 -1.04 -2.32 15.38
N LYS A 146 -0.95 -3.08 16.49
CA LYS A 146 -0.45 -2.55 17.78
C LYS A 146 1.06 -2.44 17.78
N ASP A 147 1.70 -3.47 17.23
CA ASP A 147 3.14 -3.62 17.19
C ASP A 147 3.60 -3.83 15.74
N ILE A 148 4.82 -3.42 15.46
CA ILE A 148 5.44 -3.60 14.16
C ILE A 148 6.22 -4.91 14.19
N ASN A 149 5.94 -5.81 13.25
CA ASN A 149 6.74 -6.99 13.04
C ASN A 149 8.05 -6.59 12.32
N TRP A 150 9.09 -6.33 13.11
CA TRP A 150 10.40 -5.89 12.61
C TRP A 150 11.08 -6.90 11.69
N MET A 151 10.88 -8.20 11.93
CA MET A 151 11.42 -9.26 11.07
C MET A 151 10.77 -9.21 9.69
N GLN A 152 9.43 -9.17 9.66
CA GLN A 152 8.68 -9.03 8.40
C GLN A 152 9.03 -7.74 7.67
N LEU A 153 9.18 -6.63 8.40
CA LEU A 153 9.60 -5.35 7.82
C LEU A 153 10.99 -5.45 7.17
N HIS A 154 11.93 -6.17 7.80
CA HIS A 154 13.25 -6.40 7.25
C HIS A 154 13.18 -7.19 5.96
N ASP A 155 12.45 -8.31 5.96
CA ASP A 155 12.23 -9.15 4.78
C ASP A 155 11.59 -8.35 3.64
N ASP A 156 10.63 -7.50 3.95
CA ASP A 156 9.95 -6.66 2.95
C ASP A 156 10.86 -5.55 2.41
N LEU A 157 11.74 -4.99 3.25
CA LEU A 157 12.80 -4.08 2.79
C LEU A 157 13.80 -4.78 1.87
N GLU A 158 14.23 -6.00 2.20
CA GLU A 158 15.11 -6.77 1.32
C GLU A 158 14.44 -7.10 -0.02
N ARG A 159 13.16 -7.49 0.00
CA ARG A 159 12.37 -7.70 -1.22
C ARG A 159 12.23 -6.41 -2.03
N PHE A 160 12.03 -5.28 -1.38
CA PHE A 160 11.97 -3.97 -2.01
C PHE A 160 13.28 -3.59 -2.68
N GLU A 161 14.41 -3.65 -1.95
CA GLU A 161 15.75 -3.41 -2.48
C GLU A 161 16.05 -4.33 -3.67
N ARG A 162 15.75 -5.63 -3.54
CA ARG A 162 15.93 -6.61 -4.61
C ARG A 162 15.12 -6.26 -5.85
N ARG A 163 13.85 -5.85 -5.71
CA ARG A 163 13.02 -5.44 -6.86
C ARG A 163 13.62 -4.26 -7.61
N ILE A 164 14.10 -3.24 -6.88
CA ILE A 164 14.73 -2.08 -7.49
C ILE A 164 16.02 -2.48 -8.21
N ARG A 165 16.92 -3.23 -7.54
CA ARG A 165 18.17 -3.65 -8.17
C ARG A 165 17.93 -4.56 -9.39
N LEU A 166 16.92 -5.43 -9.36
CA LEU A 166 16.53 -6.25 -10.51
C LEU A 166 16.07 -5.38 -11.68
N ALA A 167 15.23 -4.38 -11.43
CA ALA A 167 14.77 -3.47 -12.47
C ALA A 167 15.94 -2.74 -13.14
N VAL A 168 16.90 -2.25 -12.35
CA VAL A 168 18.11 -1.58 -12.85
C VAL A 168 18.99 -2.54 -13.65
N TYR A 169 19.22 -3.74 -13.12
CA TYR A 169 20.06 -4.75 -13.76
C TYR A 169 19.53 -5.14 -15.15
N TYR A 170 18.22 -5.39 -15.27
CA TYR A 170 17.63 -5.74 -16.56
C TYR A 170 17.49 -4.54 -17.51
N HIS A 171 17.28 -3.33 -16.98
CA HIS A 171 17.32 -2.13 -17.80
C HIS A 171 18.70 -1.92 -18.45
N GLN A 172 19.79 -2.16 -17.72
CA GLN A 172 21.16 -2.07 -18.26
C GLN A 172 21.44 -3.16 -19.30
N LYS A 173 20.81 -4.33 -19.17
CA LYS A 173 20.98 -5.47 -20.08
C LYS A 173 20.18 -5.32 -21.38
N ASN A 174 19.02 -4.68 -21.32
CA ASN A 174 18.11 -4.45 -22.46
C ASN A 174 18.47 -3.20 -23.27
N ASN A 175 19.74 -2.75 -23.26
CA ASN A 175 20.17 -1.64 -24.10
C ASN A 175 20.08 -2.08 -25.58
N PRO A 176 19.43 -1.30 -26.48
CA PRO A 176 19.07 -1.73 -27.84
C PRO A 176 20.26 -2.10 -28.74
N GLU A 177 21.49 -1.76 -28.36
CA GLU A 177 22.70 -2.22 -29.07
C GLU A 177 22.97 -3.73 -28.91
N ASN A 178 22.38 -4.39 -27.91
CA ASN A 178 22.52 -5.83 -27.65
C ASN A 178 21.31 -6.67 -28.12
N GLU A 179 20.32 -6.05 -28.77
CA GLU A 179 19.05 -6.71 -29.16
C GLU A 179 19.11 -7.48 -30.50
N SER A 180 20.29 -7.69 -31.08
CA SER A 180 20.39 -8.40 -32.36
C SER A 180 20.24 -9.92 -32.28
N ASN A 181 20.11 -10.55 -31.09
CA ASN A 181 20.24 -12.02 -31.02
C ASN A 181 19.36 -12.82 -30.03
N LYS A 182 18.31 -12.30 -29.37
CA LYS A 182 17.52 -13.13 -28.41
C LYS A 182 16.02 -12.84 -28.30
N SER A 183 15.34 -12.69 -29.42
CA SER A 183 13.88 -12.84 -29.51
C SER A 183 13.52 -14.14 -30.26
N GLU A 184 14.06 -15.26 -29.79
CA GLU A 184 13.44 -16.55 -30.12
C GLU A 184 12.07 -16.58 -29.44
N ASN A 185 11.03 -16.73 -30.27
CA ASN A 185 9.65 -16.94 -29.85
C ASN A 185 9.59 -18.08 -28.81
N LEU A 186 9.55 -17.73 -27.52
CA LEU A 186 9.36 -18.70 -26.46
C LEU A 186 7.92 -19.22 -26.54
N ILE A 187 7.75 -20.40 -27.12
CA ILE A 187 6.45 -21.11 -27.20
C ILE A 187 5.96 -21.52 -25.79
N PHE A 188 6.86 -21.57 -24.80
CA PHE A 188 6.58 -22.04 -23.44
C PHE A 188 6.91 -21.01 -22.35
N PRO A 189 6.18 -21.04 -21.21
CA PRO A 189 6.41 -20.11 -20.10
C PRO A 189 7.80 -20.32 -19.47
N LEU A 190 8.39 -19.22 -18.99
CA LEU A 190 9.67 -19.24 -18.31
C LEU A 190 9.53 -19.98 -16.97
N VAL A 191 10.30 -21.05 -16.78
CA VAL A 191 10.33 -21.79 -15.50
C VAL A 191 10.80 -20.84 -14.38
N PRO A 192 10.01 -20.63 -13.32
CA PRO A 192 10.40 -19.77 -12.21
C PRO A 192 11.72 -20.26 -11.59
N SER A 193 12.74 -19.40 -11.54
CA SER A 193 13.98 -19.72 -10.86
C SER A 193 13.72 -19.93 -9.36
N THR A 194 14.12 -21.10 -8.84
CA THR A 194 14.06 -21.42 -7.39
C THR A 194 15.00 -20.54 -6.55
N LYS A 195 16.05 -20.00 -7.18
CA LYS A 195 16.99 -19.10 -6.50
C LYS A 195 16.38 -17.70 -6.42
N LYS A 196 16.21 -17.20 -5.19
CA LYS A 196 16.00 -15.78 -4.87
C LYS A 196 17.27 -15.00 -5.20
N TRP A 197 17.65 -14.97 -6.47
CA TRP A 197 18.83 -14.26 -6.91
C TRP A 197 18.61 -12.76 -6.71
N THR A 198 19.61 -12.13 -6.12
CA THR A 198 19.68 -10.68 -5.94
C THR A 198 20.92 -10.21 -6.68
N PRO A 199 20.79 -9.28 -7.64
CA PRO A 199 21.94 -8.71 -8.31
C PRO A 199 22.88 -8.04 -7.28
N PRO A 200 24.18 -7.96 -7.58
CA PRO A 200 25.11 -7.17 -6.78
C PRO A 200 24.67 -5.69 -6.75
N LYS A 201 25.30 -4.90 -5.87
CA LYS A 201 25.07 -3.45 -5.81
C LYS A 201 25.13 -2.86 -7.22
N SER A 202 24.12 -2.07 -7.55
CA SER A 202 24.02 -1.46 -8.87
C SER A 202 25.22 -0.54 -9.13
N ASN A 203 25.61 -0.41 -10.40
CA ASN A 203 26.67 0.52 -10.81
C ASN A 203 26.27 2.00 -10.60
N ASN A 204 24.99 2.27 -10.30
CA ASN A 204 24.46 3.61 -10.12
C ASN A 204 24.48 4.00 -8.64
N PRO A 205 25.40 4.86 -8.19
CA PRO A 205 25.55 5.20 -6.77
C PRO A 205 24.32 5.91 -6.20
N GLU A 206 23.58 6.64 -7.03
CA GLU A 206 22.34 7.33 -6.65
C GLU A 206 21.27 6.37 -6.14
N ILE A 207 21.16 5.20 -6.77
CA ILE A 207 20.17 4.18 -6.42
C ILE A 207 20.55 3.53 -5.10
N GLU A 208 21.82 3.16 -4.91
CA GLU A 208 22.29 2.60 -3.65
C GLU A 208 22.18 3.60 -2.50
N LEU A 209 22.42 4.88 -2.76
CA LEU A 209 22.22 5.95 -1.78
C LEU A 209 20.75 6.08 -1.40
N PHE A 210 19.85 6.08 -2.37
CA PHE A 210 18.40 6.08 -2.13
C PHE A 210 17.96 4.88 -1.29
N LEU A 211 18.35 3.66 -1.68
CA LEU A 211 18.03 2.43 -0.94
C LEU A 211 18.55 2.50 0.50
N THR A 212 19.80 2.96 0.69
CA THR A 212 20.40 3.12 2.02
C THR A 212 19.64 4.13 2.87
N ASN A 213 19.22 5.26 2.29
CA ASN A 213 18.48 6.29 3.00
C ASN A 213 17.08 5.81 3.37
N VAL A 214 16.35 5.19 2.44
CA VAL A 214 15.02 4.59 2.72
C VAL A 214 15.12 3.57 3.85
N ARG A 215 16.11 2.68 3.79
CA ARG A 215 16.33 1.67 4.84
C ARG A 215 16.56 2.34 6.21
N LYS A 216 17.41 3.37 6.27
CA LYS A 216 17.67 4.12 7.51
C LYS A 216 16.41 4.83 8.01
N GLU A 217 15.63 5.45 7.14
CA GLU A 217 14.42 6.18 7.53
C GLU A 217 13.30 5.25 8.02
N VAL A 218 13.07 4.13 7.35
CA VAL A 218 12.02 3.16 7.71
C VAL A 218 12.36 2.45 9.02
N LEU A 219 13.64 2.12 9.25
CA LEU A 219 14.08 1.45 10.48
C LEU A 219 14.26 2.42 11.67
N ASN A 220 14.21 3.73 11.44
CA ASN A 220 14.36 4.70 12.52
C ASN A 220 13.08 4.73 13.39
N PRO A 221 13.15 4.35 14.68
CA PRO A 221 11.98 4.35 15.54
C PRO A 221 11.38 5.75 15.76
N GLY A 222 12.18 6.81 15.62
CA GLY A 222 11.72 8.20 15.72
C GLY A 222 10.79 8.63 14.58
N ASN A 223 10.82 7.92 13.45
CA ASN A 223 9.96 8.21 12.29
C ASN A 223 8.59 7.51 12.37
N ILE A 224 8.43 6.55 13.29
CA ILE A 224 7.17 5.82 13.46
C ILE A 224 6.13 6.73 14.09
N ARG A 225 5.09 7.06 13.33
CA ARG A 225 3.94 7.82 13.85
C ARG A 225 2.97 6.87 14.55
N LYS A 226 2.64 7.17 15.81
CA LYS A 226 1.55 6.50 16.52
C LYS A 226 0.21 7.00 15.94
N ALA A 227 -0.40 6.22 15.06
CA ALA A 227 -1.76 6.51 14.59
C ALA A 227 -2.78 6.18 15.69
N ARG A 228 -3.95 6.82 15.60
CA ARG A 228 -5.08 6.43 16.45
C ARG A 228 -5.58 5.07 16.02
N ASP A 229 -6.04 4.32 17.01
CA ASP A 229 -6.67 3.05 16.79
C ASP A 229 -7.96 3.22 15.98
N ASN A 230 -8.17 2.35 14.99
CA ASN A 230 -9.40 2.31 14.20
C ASN A 230 -10.41 1.28 14.74
N LEU A 231 -10.14 0.70 15.90
CA LEU A 231 -11.01 -0.22 16.62
C LEU A 231 -11.23 0.23 18.07
N THR A 232 -12.41 -0.05 18.60
CA THR A 232 -12.70 0.11 20.02
C THR A 232 -11.99 -0.97 20.84
N LYS A 233 -11.93 -0.79 22.17
CA LYS A 233 -11.34 -1.80 23.07
C LYS A 233 -12.11 -3.10 23.02
N GLU A 234 -13.43 -3.02 22.91
CA GLU A 234 -14.35 -4.16 22.87
C GLU A 234 -14.21 -4.91 21.54
N GLU A 235 -14.20 -4.22 20.40
CA GLU A 235 -13.97 -4.83 19.08
C GLU A 235 -12.61 -5.56 19.03
N ARG A 236 -11.58 -5.04 19.71
CA ARG A 236 -10.29 -5.73 19.79
C ARG A 236 -10.32 -6.99 20.63
N VAL A 237 -11.12 -7.02 21.69
CA VAL A 237 -11.35 -8.22 22.49
C VAL A 237 -12.15 -9.23 21.66
N ALA A 238 -13.17 -8.76 20.93
CA ALA A 238 -13.94 -9.56 20.00
C ALA A 238 -13.06 -10.26 18.94
N ILE A 239 -12.12 -9.55 18.30
CA ILE A 239 -11.16 -10.17 17.35
C ILE A 239 -10.38 -11.31 18.01
N LYS A 240 -9.92 -11.12 19.25
CA LYS A 240 -9.17 -12.15 19.97
C LYS A 240 -10.06 -13.35 20.29
N ASN A 241 -11.29 -13.11 20.73
CA ASN A 241 -12.26 -14.16 21.05
C ASN A 241 -12.60 -14.98 19.80
N LEU A 242 -12.94 -14.30 18.69
CA LEU A 242 -13.20 -14.92 17.39
C LEU A 242 -12.00 -15.74 16.89
N LYS A 243 -10.76 -15.28 17.12
CA LYS A 243 -9.55 -16.01 16.75
C LYS A 243 -9.27 -17.22 17.66
N CYS A 244 -9.56 -17.11 18.95
CA CYS A 244 -9.30 -18.19 19.92
C CYS A 244 -10.39 -19.27 19.92
N ASN A 245 -11.60 -18.97 19.42
CA ASN A 245 -12.67 -19.94 19.31
C ASN A 245 -12.35 -20.96 18.21
N SER A 246 -11.87 -22.14 18.61
CA SER A 246 -11.47 -23.22 17.70
C SER A 246 -12.64 -23.98 17.08
N ASN A 247 -13.86 -23.78 17.59
CA ASN A 247 -15.05 -24.54 17.19
C ASN A 247 -15.73 -23.91 15.97
N ASN A 248 -15.49 -22.63 15.71
CA ASN A 248 -16.13 -21.90 14.63
C ASN A 248 -15.12 -21.66 13.51
N ILE A 249 -15.54 -21.90 12.27
CA ILE A 249 -14.80 -21.58 11.06
C ILE A 249 -15.39 -20.30 10.47
N ILE A 250 -14.52 -19.30 10.28
CA ILE A 250 -14.88 -18.03 9.63
C ILE A 250 -14.36 -18.06 8.19
N ARG A 251 -15.28 -17.98 7.22
CA ARG A 251 -14.95 -17.89 5.78
C ARG A 251 -15.47 -16.58 5.20
N ILE A 252 -14.85 -16.17 4.10
CA ILE A 252 -15.38 -15.10 3.26
C ILE A 252 -16.44 -15.72 2.35
N GLN A 253 -17.56 -15.02 2.15
CA GLN A 253 -18.59 -15.43 1.20
C GLN A 253 -18.02 -15.45 -0.22
N ASP A 254 -18.30 -16.53 -0.98
CA ASP A 254 -17.85 -16.69 -2.37
C ASP A 254 -18.33 -15.54 -3.27
N LYS A 255 -19.60 -15.16 -3.13
CA LYS A 255 -20.25 -14.06 -3.83
C LYS A 255 -20.65 -12.95 -2.86
N GLY A 256 -19.67 -12.17 -2.43
CA GLY A 256 -19.90 -11.01 -1.58
C GLY A 256 -18.70 -10.65 -0.73
N SER A 257 -18.86 -9.61 0.09
CA SER A 257 -17.84 -9.14 1.03
C SER A 257 -18.29 -9.34 2.49
N ARG A 258 -19.00 -10.44 2.77
CA ARG A 258 -19.45 -10.80 4.11
C ARG A 258 -18.66 -11.97 4.66
N PHE A 259 -18.63 -12.06 5.99
CA PHE A 259 -18.15 -13.25 6.67
C PHE A 259 -19.29 -14.25 6.85
N VAL A 260 -18.96 -15.53 6.77
CA VAL A 260 -19.84 -16.65 7.09
C VAL A 260 -19.20 -17.43 8.24
N LEU A 261 -19.95 -17.60 9.32
CA LEU A 261 -19.55 -18.39 10.48
C LEU A 261 -20.24 -19.74 10.39
N ILE A 262 -19.46 -20.81 10.52
CA ILE A 262 -19.92 -22.20 10.38
C ILE A 262 -19.29 -23.02 11.50
N ASP A 263 -20.04 -23.96 12.08
CA ASP A 263 -19.48 -24.88 13.07
C ASP A 263 -18.49 -25.82 12.38
N LYS A 264 -17.37 -26.09 13.05
CA LYS A 264 -16.26 -26.87 12.48
C LYS A 264 -16.69 -28.28 12.09
N GLU A 265 -17.53 -28.91 12.91
CA GLU A 265 -18.07 -30.24 12.64
C GLU A 265 -18.99 -30.24 11.42
N GLU A 266 -19.89 -29.27 11.33
CA GLU A 266 -20.79 -29.11 10.18
C GLU A 266 -20.01 -28.81 8.89
N TYR A 267 -19.02 -27.93 8.96
CA TYR A 267 -18.14 -27.62 7.83
C TYR A 267 -17.40 -28.88 7.33
N ASN A 268 -16.79 -29.63 8.25
CA ASN A 268 -16.11 -30.88 7.90
C ASN A 268 -17.07 -31.91 7.31
N GLY A 269 -18.27 -32.03 7.89
CA GLY A 269 -19.34 -32.89 7.38
C GLY A 269 -19.72 -32.55 5.94
N LYS A 270 -19.98 -31.27 5.65
CA LYS A 270 -20.30 -30.80 4.28
C LYS A 270 -19.15 -31.04 3.30
N MET A 271 -17.91 -30.84 3.73
CA MET A 271 -16.74 -31.13 2.89
C MET A 271 -16.64 -32.64 2.57
N LEU A 272 -16.87 -33.50 3.55
CA LEU A 272 -16.87 -34.95 3.35
C LEU A 272 -18.06 -35.41 2.48
N GLU A 273 -19.23 -34.80 2.62
CA GLU A 273 -20.39 -35.04 1.77
C GLU A 273 -20.08 -34.69 0.30
N GLN A 274 -19.47 -33.52 0.05
CA GLN A 274 -19.04 -33.13 -1.28
C GLN A 274 -18.01 -34.09 -1.88
N LEU A 275 -17.03 -34.54 -1.08
CA LEU A 275 -16.01 -35.49 -1.52
C LEU A 275 -16.54 -36.91 -1.74
N SER A 276 -17.60 -37.30 -1.04
CA SER A 276 -18.25 -38.61 -1.18
C SER A 276 -19.30 -38.65 -2.28
N ASN A 277 -19.52 -37.53 -2.99
CA ASN A 277 -20.52 -37.46 -4.06
C ASN A 277 -20.13 -38.32 -5.28
N PRO A 278 -20.86 -39.41 -5.57
CA PRO A 278 -20.54 -40.34 -6.65
C PRO A 278 -20.77 -39.76 -8.05
N LEU A 279 -21.49 -38.65 -8.17
CA LEU A 279 -21.68 -37.95 -9.46
C LEU A 279 -20.40 -37.27 -9.95
N HIS A 280 -19.51 -36.88 -9.03
CA HIS A 280 -18.29 -36.12 -9.35
C HIS A 280 -17.01 -36.88 -9.02
N TYR A 281 -17.04 -37.76 -8.01
CA TYR A 281 -15.86 -38.48 -7.54
C TYR A 281 -16.12 -39.98 -7.46
N LEU A 282 -15.11 -40.77 -7.84
CA LEU A 282 -15.13 -42.22 -7.70
C LEU A 282 -14.15 -42.63 -6.60
N SER A 283 -14.67 -43.33 -5.58
CA SER A 283 -13.82 -43.91 -4.54
C SER A 283 -12.84 -44.88 -5.18
N THR A 284 -11.58 -44.76 -4.77
CA THR A 284 -10.50 -45.60 -5.28
C THR A 284 -9.92 -46.39 -4.12
N SER A 285 -9.76 -47.70 -4.30
CA SER A 285 -9.19 -48.61 -3.29
C SER A 285 -7.74 -48.28 -2.94
N ASP A 286 -6.98 -47.83 -3.94
CA ASP A 286 -5.53 -47.69 -3.85
C ASP A 286 -5.06 -46.26 -4.15
N ASN A 287 -3.92 -45.89 -3.57
CA ASN A 287 -3.30 -44.61 -3.84
C ASN A 287 -2.73 -44.56 -5.28
N ARG A 288 -3.49 -43.99 -6.21
CA ARG A 288 -3.11 -43.81 -7.63
C ARG A 288 -2.14 -42.65 -7.88
N THR A 289 -1.68 -41.94 -6.85
CA THR A 289 -0.78 -40.78 -7.00
C THR A 289 0.48 -41.16 -7.80
N LYS A 290 1.08 -42.32 -7.51
CA LYS A 290 2.26 -42.81 -8.26
C LYS A 290 1.95 -43.04 -9.73
N LEU A 291 0.84 -43.71 -10.05
CA LEU A 291 0.41 -43.95 -11.42
C LEU A 291 0.21 -42.64 -12.20
N HIS A 292 -0.40 -41.63 -11.59
CA HIS A 292 -0.57 -40.33 -12.23
C HIS A 292 0.76 -39.58 -12.38
N LEU A 293 1.67 -39.66 -11.41
CA LEU A 293 3.01 -39.08 -11.52
C LEU A 293 3.83 -39.76 -12.63
N ASP A 294 3.76 -41.09 -12.73
CA ASP A 294 4.43 -41.85 -13.78
C ASP A 294 3.88 -41.45 -15.15
N ARG A 295 2.56 -41.27 -15.28
CA ARG A 295 1.95 -40.76 -16.51
C ARG A 295 2.42 -39.33 -16.84
N VAL A 296 2.50 -38.43 -15.86
CA VAL A 296 3.06 -37.08 -16.08
C VAL A 296 4.51 -37.17 -16.54
N LYS A 297 5.30 -38.08 -15.96
CA LYS A 297 6.70 -38.32 -16.35
C LYS A 297 6.82 -38.86 -17.78
N GLU A 298 6.04 -39.87 -18.15
CA GLU A 298 5.99 -40.40 -19.52
C GLU A 298 5.68 -39.30 -20.55
N TRP A 299 4.69 -38.45 -20.24
CA TRP A 299 4.34 -37.33 -21.11
C TRP A 299 5.47 -36.30 -21.20
N SER A 300 6.10 -35.98 -20.07
CA SER A 300 7.26 -35.09 -20.02
C SER A 300 8.42 -35.61 -20.87
N ASP A 301 8.78 -36.90 -20.71
CA ASP A 301 9.85 -37.56 -21.43
C ASP A 301 9.56 -37.60 -22.94
N LYS A 302 8.31 -37.88 -23.34
CA LYS A 302 7.87 -37.86 -24.74
C LYS A 302 8.13 -36.50 -25.39
N TRP A 303 7.73 -35.40 -24.75
CA TRP A 303 7.91 -34.06 -25.30
C TRP A 303 9.36 -33.57 -25.23
N LEU A 304 10.15 -34.09 -24.29
CA LEU A 304 11.58 -33.85 -24.20
C LEU A 304 12.32 -34.50 -25.37
N VAL A 305 12.01 -35.76 -25.69
CA VAL A 305 12.58 -36.48 -26.86
C VAL A 305 12.22 -35.78 -28.17
N GLN A 306 11.01 -35.24 -28.28
CA GLN A 306 10.57 -34.46 -29.44
C GLN A 306 11.17 -33.04 -29.49
N GLN A 307 12.05 -32.67 -28.53
CA GLN A 307 12.70 -31.37 -28.42
C GLN A 307 11.73 -30.18 -28.36
N GLN A 308 10.49 -30.41 -27.94
CA GLN A 308 9.49 -29.35 -27.79
C GLN A 308 9.62 -28.64 -26.44
N ILE A 309 10.02 -29.36 -25.39
CA ILE A 309 10.28 -28.79 -24.08
C ILE A 309 11.76 -28.92 -23.70
N THR A 310 12.24 -28.03 -22.84
CA THR A 310 13.61 -28.10 -22.30
C THR A 310 13.65 -28.96 -21.04
N ASP A 311 14.83 -29.49 -20.69
CA ASP A 311 15.06 -30.25 -19.44
C ASP A 311 14.55 -29.51 -18.19
N LYS A 312 14.66 -28.18 -18.19
CA LYS A 312 14.18 -27.33 -17.09
C LYS A 312 12.65 -27.38 -16.94
N ILE A 313 11.93 -27.38 -18.06
CA ILE A 313 10.46 -27.45 -18.08
C ILE A 313 10.03 -28.86 -17.69
N ALA A 314 10.69 -29.89 -18.26
CA ALA A 314 10.41 -31.28 -17.93
C ALA A 314 10.53 -31.55 -16.42
N ASN A 315 11.64 -31.12 -15.80
CA ASN A 315 11.85 -31.24 -14.36
C ASN A 315 10.83 -30.44 -13.54
N TRP A 316 10.40 -29.27 -14.02
CA TRP A 316 9.42 -28.43 -13.34
C TRP A 316 8.00 -29.03 -13.37
N VAL A 317 7.62 -29.70 -14.47
CA VAL A 317 6.31 -30.35 -14.62
C VAL A 317 6.23 -31.64 -13.80
N VAL A 318 7.28 -32.46 -13.82
CA VAL A 318 7.30 -33.77 -13.13
C VAL A 318 7.33 -33.65 -11.61
N ASN A 319 7.77 -32.50 -11.08
CA ASN A 319 7.81 -32.09 -9.66
C ASN A 319 7.33 -33.16 -8.66
N LEU A 320 8.22 -34.10 -8.34
CA LEU A 320 7.94 -35.28 -7.51
C LEU A 320 7.67 -34.93 -6.05
N GLU A 321 8.08 -33.74 -5.62
CA GLU A 321 7.85 -33.25 -4.27
C GLU A 321 6.53 -32.47 -4.19
N PRO A 322 5.62 -32.82 -3.27
CA PRO A 322 4.44 -32.01 -3.01
C PRO A 322 4.88 -30.63 -2.53
N LYS A 323 4.48 -29.58 -3.25
CA LYS A 323 4.65 -28.21 -2.78
C LYS A 323 3.66 -28.00 -1.64
N ALA A 324 4.12 -27.43 -0.53
CA ALA A 324 3.23 -26.96 0.53
C ALA A 324 2.23 -25.97 -0.09
N GLY A 325 0.94 -26.28 0.03
CA GLY A 325 -0.16 -25.47 -0.47
C GLY A 325 -0.48 -24.27 0.40
#